data_AF-A0A7S1TIC4-F1
#
_entry.id   AF-A0A7S1TIC4-F1
#
_cell.length_a   1.000
_cell.length_b   1.000
_cell.length_c   1.000
_cell.angle_alpha   90.00
_cell.angle_beta   90.00
_cell.angle_gamma   90.00
#
_symmetry.space_group_name_H-M   'P 1'
#
loop_
_entity.id
_entity.type
_entity.pdbx_description
1 polymer ?
#
loop_
_entity_poly.entity_id
_entity_poly.type
_entity_poly.pdbx_seq_one_letter_code
_entity_poly.pdbx_strand_id
1 'polypeptide(L)'
;EYTRYLRQYRRRDAIEYARRHFPPFSRTEMPTIHKLMGALLFEDRLESSPYAQDLFNDQLWESTEKMFVCEYCGVLSLPPVCPLFALVNAGIIAFPVLLKANRILPKSGAFTDELPIEVEIEDKPQYHSIFICPVTHEESSQENPPMILRCGHILSKNAILKLPKGNTRFKCPYCPSEQPIEQCAEINI
;
A
#
# COMPACT_ATOMS: atom_id res chain seq x y z
N GLU A 1 -1.96 -13.99 -19.45
CA GLU A 1 -2.48 -15.27 -19.99
C GLU A 1 -2.63 -15.34 -21.51
N TYR A 2 -3.47 -14.53 -22.17
CA TYR A 2 -3.64 -14.64 -23.63
C TYR A 2 -2.31 -14.54 -24.42
N THR A 3 -1.50 -13.53 -24.12
CA THR A 3 -0.15 -13.35 -24.72
C THR A 3 0.80 -14.51 -24.41
N ARG A 4 0.64 -15.17 -23.25
CA ARG A 4 1.39 -16.36 -22.86
C ARG A 4 1.03 -17.56 -23.75
N TYR A 5 -0.25 -17.77 -24.07
CA TYR A 5 -0.67 -18.81 -25.01
C TYR A 5 -0.10 -18.58 -26.41
N LEU A 6 -0.02 -17.33 -26.87
CA LEU A 6 0.62 -16.98 -28.13
C LEU A 6 2.13 -17.30 -28.13
N ARG A 7 2.85 -16.93 -27.06
CA ARG A 7 4.29 -17.26 -26.91
C ARG A 7 4.57 -18.77 -26.86
N GLN A 8 3.58 -19.58 -26.50
CA GLN A 8 3.69 -21.05 -26.41
C GLN A 8 3.20 -21.79 -27.67
N TYR A 9 2.87 -21.08 -28.76
CA TYR A 9 2.31 -21.65 -29.99
C TYR A 9 1.00 -22.42 -29.74
N ARG A 10 0.23 -22.00 -28.73
CA ARG A 10 -1.03 -22.62 -28.30
C ARG A 10 -2.24 -21.85 -28.82
N ARG A 11 -2.34 -21.70 -30.13
CA ARG A 11 -3.41 -20.96 -30.83
C ARG A 11 -4.82 -21.28 -30.35
N ARG A 12 -5.15 -22.57 -30.22
CA ARG A 12 -6.50 -23.02 -29.85
C ARG A 12 -6.89 -22.53 -28.45
N ASP A 13 -5.95 -22.60 -27.51
CA ASP A 13 -6.16 -22.15 -26.14
C ASP A 13 -6.24 -20.62 -26.06
N ALA A 14 -5.46 -19.90 -26.87
CA ALA A 14 -5.56 -18.44 -26.98
C ALA A 14 -6.95 -18.01 -27.47
N ILE A 15 -7.47 -18.65 -28.54
CA ILE A 15 -8.80 -18.35 -29.08
C ILE A 15 -9.90 -18.68 -28.06
N GLU A 16 -9.80 -19.81 -27.37
CA GLU A 16 -10.77 -20.19 -26.34
C GLU A 16 -10.75 -19.20 -25.17
N TYR A 17 -9.56 -18.78 -24.73
CA TYR A 17 -9.41 -17.75 -23.71
C TYR A 17 -10.04 -16.42 -24.16
N ALA A 18 -9.76 -15.98 -25.38
CA ALA A 18 -10.34 -14.74 -25.93
C ALA A 18 -11.87 -14.79 -25.96
N ARG A 19 -12.47 -15.90 -26.40
CA ARG A 19 -13.92 -16.08 -26.43
C ARG A 19 -14.57 -15.98 -25.04
N ARG A 20 -13.89 -16.50 -24.01
CA ARG A 20 -14.40 -16.48 -22.64
C ARG A 20 -14.21 -15.13 -21.95
N HIS A 21 -13.06 -14.48 -22.17
CA HIS A 21 -12.63 -13.35 -21.33
C HIS A 21 -12.67 -11.98 -22.01
N PHE A 22 -12.68 -11.88 -23.35
CA PHE A 22 -12.72 -10.57 -24.03
C PHE A 22 -14.11 -9.92 -24.13
N PRO A 23 -15.25 -10.65 -24.24
CA PRO A 23 -16.56 -10.02 -24.41
C PRO A 23 -16.92 -8.93 -23.38
N PRO A 24 -16.60 -9.05 -22.08
CA PRO A 24 -16.87 -8.00 -21.11
C PRO A 24 -16.17 -6.66 -21.41
N PHE A 25 -15.02 -6.69 -22.08
CA PHE A 25 -14.19 -5.51 -22.38
C PHE A 25 -14.45 -4.95 -23.77
N SER A 26 -15.40 -5.52 -24.51
CA SER A 26 -15.71 -5.17 -25.90
C SER A 26 -16.31 -3.77 -26.12
N ARG A 27 -16.60 -3.03 -25.05
CA ARG A 27 -17.07 -1.63 -25.17
C ARG A 27 -15.97 -0.62 -24.86
N THR A 28 -15.02 -1.00 -24.01
CA THR A 28 -13.99 -0.10 -23.49
C THR A 28 -12.64 -0.31 -24.15
N GLU A 29 -12.26 -1.57 -24.43
CA GLU A 29 -10.90 -1.96 -24.83
C GLU A 29 -10.85 -2.60 -26.22
N MET A 30 -11.80 -2.31 -27.11
CA MET A 30 -11.81 -2.86 -28.47
C MET A 30 -10.53 -2.62 -29.27
N PRO A 31 -9.89 -1.44 -29.21
CA PRO A 31 -8.62 -1.24 -29.90
C PRO A 31 -7.56 -2.26 -29.45
N THR A 32 -7.47 -2.52 -28.15
CA THR A 32 -6.55 -3.49 -27.55
C THR A 32 -6.92 -4.92 -27.97
N ILE A 33 -8.21 -5.27 -27.94
CA ILE A 33 -8.71 -6.58 -28.40
C ILE A 33 -8.37 -6.81 -29.88
N HIS A 34 -8.53 -5.81 -30.75
CA HIS A 34 -8.15 -5.93 -32.15
C HIS A 34 -6.66 -6.21 -32.34
N LYS A 35 -5.78 -5.54 -31.58
CA LYS A 35 -4.34 -5.82 -31.60
C LYS A 35 -4.04 -7.25 -31.13
N LEU A 36 -4.66 -7.69 -30.03
CA LEU A 36 -4.49 -9.05 -29.49
C LEU A 36 -4.96 -10.12 -30.46
N MET A 37 -6.09 -9.91 -31.15
CA MET A 37 -6.60 -10.83 -32.16
C MET A 37 -5.76 -10.79 -33.44
N GLY A 38 -5.26 -9.61 -33.84
CA GLY A 38 -4.35 -9.45 -34.98
C GLY A 38 -3.00 -10.15 -34.78
N ALA A 39 -2.50 -10.18 -33.54
CA ALA A 39 -1.25 -10.85 -33.19
C ALA A 39 -1.27 -12.38 -33.46
N LEU A 40 -2.45 -13.02 -33.53
CA LEU A 40 -2.58 -14.44 -33.92
C LEU A 40 -2.07 -14.73 -35.34
N LEU A 41 -2.00 -13.72 -36.22
CA LEU A 41 -1.46 -13.88 -37.58
C LEU A 41 0.07 -13.95 -37.58
N PHE A 42 0.71 -13.53 -36.48
CA PHE A 42 2.16 -13.45 -36.33
C PHE A 42 2.67 -14.43 -35.27
N GLU A 43 1.92 -15.50 -34.96
CA GLU A 43 2.28 -16.49 -33.94
C GLU A 43 3.72 -17.03 -34.10
N ASP A 44 4.16 -17.26 -35.34
CA ASP A 44 5.50 -17.75 -35.66
C ASP A 44 6.59 -16.66 -35.65
N ARG A 45 6.19 -15.39 -35.56
CA ARG A 45 7.05 -14.20 -35.72
C ARG A 45 6.55 -13.04 -34.85
N LEU A 46 6.28 -13.32 -33.57
CA LEU A 46 5.70 -12.33 -32.65
C LEU A 46 6.63 -11.13 -32.44
N GLU A 47 7.94 -11.37 -32.39
CA GLU A 47 8.97 -10.34 -32.18
C GLU A 47 9.10 -9.35 -33.34
N SER A 48 8.79 -9.78 -34.58
CA SER A 48 8.77 -8.91 -35.76
C SER A 48 7.38 -8.43 -36.14
N SER A 49 6.36 -8.74 -35.31
CA SER A 49 5.00 -8.31 -35.54
C SER A 49 4.86 -6.79 -35.32
N PRO A 50 3.91 -6.13 -35.99
CA PRO A 50 3.56 -4.73 -35.71
C PRO A 50 3.13 -4.47 -34.26
N TYR A 51 2.84 -5.53 -33.49
CA TYR A 51 2.36 -5.46 -32.11
C TYR A 51 3.42 -5.81 -31.07
N ALA A 52 4.66 -6.10 -31.48
CA ALA A 52 5.72 -6.58 -30.60
C ALA A 52 5.97 -5.63 -29.41
N GLN A 53 6.14 -4.35 -29.69
CA GLN A 53 6.39 -3.33 -28.64
C GLN A 53 5.18 -3.11 -27.72
N ASP A 54 3.98 -3.14 -28.29
CA ASP A 54 2.74 -2.85 -27.56
C ASP A 54 2.27 -4.01 -26.68
N LEU A 55 2.45 -5.26 -27.11
CA LEU A 55 1.85 -6.44 -26.48
C LEU A 55 2.86 -7.43 -25.89
N PHE A 56 4.10 -7.39 -26.35
CA PHE A 56 5.11 -8.41 -26.02
C PHE A 56 6.41 -7.84 -25.45
N ASN A 57 6.42 -6.56 -25.04
CA ASN A 57 7.51 -5.97 -24.27
C ASN A 57 7.56 -6.57 -22.85
N ASP A 58 8.74 -7.01 -22.41
CA ASP A 58 8.91 -7.60 -21.08
C ASP A 58 8.68 -6.59 -19.94
N GLN A 59 8.81 -5.28 -20.21
CA GLN A 59 8.46 -4.23 -19.24
C GLN A 59 6.96 -4.20 -18.91
N LEU A 60 6.08 -4.66 -19.81
CA LEU A 60 4.63 -4.69 -19.55
C LEU A 60 4.29 -5.56 -18.34
N TRP A 61 5.01 -6.67 -18.16
CA TRP A 61 4.78 -7.56 -17.02
C TRP A 61 5.21 -6.92 -15.72
N GLU A 62 6.38 -6.26 -15.71
CA GLU A 62 6.87 -5.52 -14.54
C GLU A 62 5.93 -4.37 -14.17
N SER A 63 5.41 -3.63 -15.15
CA SER A 63 4.40 -2.59 -14.92
C SER A 63 3.08 -3.17 -14.38
N THR A 64 2.64 -4.31 -14.92
CA THR A 64 1.40 -4.98 -14.46
C THR A 64 1.53 -5.49 -13.03
N GLU A 65 2.68 -6.07 -12.69
CA GLU A 65 3.01 -6.49 -11.33
C GLU A 65 2.97 -5.31 -10.36
N LYS A 66 3.63 -4.19 -10.71
CA LYS A 66 3.61 -2.96 -9.91
C LYS A 66 2.19 -2.43 -9.71
N MET A 67 1.37 -2.39 -10.76
CA MET A 67 -0.03 -1.96 -10.64
C MET A 67 -0.82 -2.88 -9.69
N PHE A 68 -0.65 -4.19 -9.81
CA PHE A 68 -1.34 -5.13 -8.94
C PHE A 68 -0.94 -4.97 -7.47
N VAL A 69 0.36 -4.80 -7.20
CA VAL A 69 0.87 -4.50 -5.85
C VAL A 69 0.26 -3.21 -5.32
N CYS A 70 0.25 -2.14 -6.13
CA CYS A 70 -0.33 -0.86 -5.74
C CYS A 70 -1.82 -0.96 -5.39
N GLU A 71 -2.62 -1.60 -6.24
CA GLU A 71 -4.06 -1.78 -6.00
C GLU A 71 -4.33 -2.67 -4.78
N TYR A 72 -3.60 -3.78 -4.64
CA TYR A 72 -3.75 -4.68 -3.50
C TYR A 72 -3.39 -3.99 -2.18
N CYS A 73 -2.26 -3.28 -2.15
CA CYS A 73 -1.85 -2.48 -1.00
C CYS A 73 -2.87 -1.37 -0.71
N GLY A 74 -3.41 -0.71 -1.74
CA GLY A 74 -4.49 0.28 -1.60
C GLY A 74 -5.74 -0.29 -0.93
N VAL A 75 -6.18 -1.48 -1.33
CA VAL A 75 -7.33 -2.18 -0.70
C VAL A 75 -7.04 -2.49 0.78
N LEU A 76 -5.80 -2.83 1.12
CA LEU A 76 -5.39 -3.12 2.50
C LEU A 76 -5.00 -1.87 3.31
N SER A 77 -5.08 -0.67 2.72
CA SER A 77 -4.55 0.57 3.32
C SER A 77 -3.06 0.47 3.72
N LEU A 78 -2.30 -0.37 3.01
CA LEU A 78 -0.87 -0.55 3.19
C LEU A 78 -0.08 0.28 2.18
N PRO A 79 1.16 0.67 2.52
CA PRO A 79 2.04 1.30 1.56
C PRO A 79 2.53 0.29 0.50
N PRO A 80 2.41 0.60 -0.80
CA PRO A 80 2.92 -0.28 -1.88
C PRO A 80 4.44 -0.30 -1.97
N VAL A 81 5.11 0.62 -1.29
CA VAL A 81 6.56 0.69 -1.17
C VAL A 81 6.97 0.48 0.29
N CYS A 82 8.13 -0.14 0.49
CA CYS A 82 8.70 -0.33 1.82
C CYS A 82 8.76 1.01 2.58
N PRO A 83 8.24 1.10 3.83
CA PRO A 83 8.26 2.33 4.62
C PRO A 83 9.67 2.91 4.79
N LEU A 84 10.67 2.06 5.02
CA LEU A 84 12.06 2.50 5.15
C LEU A 84 12.56 3.15 3.86
N PHE A 85 12.26 2.56 2.70
CA PHE A 85 12.61 3.12 1.41
C PHE A 85 11.87 4.45 1.16
N ALA A 86 10.59 4.53 1.51
CA ALA A 86 9.81 5.76 1.39
C ALA A 86 10.41 6.89 2.25
N LEU A 87 10.74 6.60 3.51
CA LEU A 87 11.36 7.52 4.48
C LEU A 87 12.74 7.98 4.02
N VAL A 88 13.62 7.06 3.60
CA VAL A 88 14.97 7.42 3.13
C VAL A 88 14.88 8.31 1.90
N ASN A 89 14.01 8.00 0.94
CA ASN A 89 13.84 8.83 -0.25
C ASN A 89 13.24 10.21 0.08
N ALA A 90 12.24 10.27 0.98
CA ALA A 90 11.71 11.53 1.46
C ALA A 90 12.80 12.38 2.13
N GLY A 91 13.65 11.74 2.94
CA GLY A 91 14.83 12.35 3.54
C GLY A 91 15.81 12.89 2.50
N ILE A 92 16.12 12.13 1.45
CA ILE A 92 17.02 12.56 0.36
C ILE A 92 16.45 13.80 -0.36
N ILE A 93 15.14 13.85 -0.61
CA ILE A 93 14.46 15.00 -1.24
C ILE A 93 14.48 16.22 -0.31
N ALA A 94 14.15 16.03 0.96
CA ALA A 94 14.07 17.11 1.95
C ALA A 94 15.43 17.68 2.35
N PHE A 95 16.46 16.83 2.40
CA PHE A 95 17.76 17.17 2.99
C PHE A 95 18.42 18.43 2.37
N PRO A 96 18.47 18.60 1.03
CA PRO A 96 19.00 19.83 0.42
C PRO A 96 18.23 21.10 0.81
N VAL A 97 16.90 21.01 0.94
CA VAL A 97 16.04 22.14 1.34
C VAL A 97 16.29 22.50 2.80
N LEU A 98 16.33 21.49 3.68
CA LEU A 98 16.61 21.67 5.10
C LEU A 98 18.02 22.22 5.36
N LEU A 99 19.03 21.80 4.59
CA LEU A 99 20.37 22.36 4.68
C LEU A 99 20.41 23.85 4.33
N LYS A 100 19.64 24.30 3.33
CA LYS A 100 19.51 25.72 2.98
C LYS A 100 18.77 26.48 4.08
N ALA A 101 17.68 25.91 4.59
CA ALA A 101 16.89 26.45 5.68
C ALA A 101 17.75 26.77 6.92
N ASN A 102 18.55 25.79 7.35
CA ASN A 102 19.40 25.89 8.54
C ASN A 102 20.49 26.97 8.45
N ARG A 103 20.85 27.41 7.23
CA ARG A 103 21.82 28.52 7.04
C ARG A 103 21.18 29.90 7.16
N ILE A 104 19.89 30.01 6.87
CA ILE A 104 19.17 31.27 6.72
C ILE A 104 18.31 31.56 7.95
N LEU A 105 17.73 30.53 8.56
CA LEU A 105 16.86 30.67 9.71
C LEU A 105 17.67 30.99 10.98
N PRO A 106 17.18 31.92 11.82
CA PRO A 106 17.77 32.16 13.13
C PRO A 106 17.73 30.86 13.95
N LYS A 107 18.76 30.63 14.77
CA LYS A 107 18.82 29.51 15.72
C LYS A 107 17.82 29.71 16.86
N SER A 108 16.54 29.77 16.54
CA SER A 108 15.46 29.80 17.50
C SER A 108 15.38 28.41 18.11
N GLY A 109 15.84 28.28 19.36
CA GLY A 109 15.81 27.05 20.13
C GLY A 109 14.37 26.67 20.49
N ALA A 110 13.66 26.06 19.54
CA ALA A 110 12.53 25.18 19.80
C ALA A 110 12.26 24.45 18.50
N PHE A 111 12.65 23.18 18.43
CA PHE A 111 12.00 22.26 17.51
C PHE A 111 10.56 22.14 18.01
N THR A 112 9.65 22.93 17.45
CA THR A 112 8.24 22.53 17.40
C THR A 112 8.17 21.27 16.54
N ASP A 113 7.16 20.42 16.72
CA ASP A 113 6.98 19.15 15.96
C ASP A 113 6.81 19.34 14.44
N GLU A 114 7.01 20.56 13.92
CA GLU A 114 6.81 20.95 12.54
C GLU A 114 8.08 21.58 11.94
N LEU A 115 8.33 21.26 10.68
CA LEU A 115 9.44 21.84 9.92
C LEU A 115 9.13 23.30 9.56
N PRO A 116 10.10 24.22 9.70
CA PRO A 116 9.89 25.65 9.39
C PRO A 116 9.75 25.95 7.89
N ILE A 117 9.91 24.94 7.03
CA ILE A 117 9.81 25.06 5.57
C ILE A 117 9.05 23.83 5.05
N GLU A 118 8.07 24.06 4.19
CA GLU A 118 7.35 23.00 3.47
C GLU A 118 8.27 22.37 2.41
N VAL A 119 8.32 21.04 2.41
CA VAL A 119 9.02 20.25 1.40
C VAL A 119 7.97 19.48 0.61
N GLU A 120 7.80 19.83 -0.66
CA GLU A 120 6.96 19.06 -1.57
C GLU A 120 7.62 17.70 -1.84
N ILE A 121 6.95 16.62 -1.41
CA ILE A 121 7.32 15.26 -1.75
C ILE A 121 6.36 14.83 -2.86
N GLU A 122 6.78 14.98 -4.12
CA GLU A 122 5.98 14.63 -5.29
C GLU A 122 5.53 13.14 -5.25
N ASP A 123 4.29 12.91 -5.68
CA ASP A 123 3.69 11.62 -6.03
C ASP A 123 3.75 10.47 -5.01
N LYS A 124 3.82 10.77 -3.71
CA LYS A 124 3.72 9.72 -2.67
C LYS A 124 2.41 9.78 -1.89
N PRO A 125 1.75 8.64 -1.68
CA PRO A 125 0.63 8.58 -0.74
C PRO A 125 1.14 9.00 0.64
N GLN A 126 0.41 9.91 1.28
CA GLN A 126 0.59 10.19 2.70
C GLN A 126 0.09 8.96 3.46
N TYR A 127 1.02 8.19 4.02
CA TYR A 127 0.67 7.00 4.78
C TYR A 127 0.34 7.40 6.22
N HIS A 128 -0.78 6.89 6.72
CA HIS A 128 -1.11 7.02 8.15
C HIS A 128 -0.21 6.11 8.97
N SER A 129 0.07 6.53 10.21
CA SER A 129 0.82 5.70 11.14
C SER A 129 0.00 4.47 11.50
N ILE A 130 0.61 3.29 11.40
CA ILE A 130 -0.01 2.04 11.82
C ILE A 130 0.28 1.82 13.31
N PHE A 131 -0.75 1.56 14.11
CA PHE A 131 -0.55 1.16 15.51
C PHE A 131 -0.37 -0.34 15.62
N ILE A 132 0.68 -0.77 16.32
CA ILE A 132 0.89 -2.16 16.70
C ILE A 132 0.71 -2.26 18.21
N CYS A 133 -0.20 -3.13 18.65
CA CYS A 133 -0.43 -3.30 20.06
C CYS A 133 0.81 -3.89 20.74
N PRO A 134 1.34 -3.25 21.79
CA PRO A 134 2.56 -3.73 22.43
C PRO A 134 2.35 -4.97 23.32
N VAL A 135 1.10 -5.37 23.57
CA VAL A 135 0.78 -6.55 24.38
C VAL A 135 0.49 -7.75 23.50
N THR A 136 -0.32 -7.57 22.46
CA THR A 136 -0.70 -8.68 21.56
C THR A 136 0.25 -8.80 20.37
N HIS A 137 1.06 -7.77 20.10
CA HIS A 137 1.88 -7.62 18.89
C HIS A 137 1.05 -7.72 17.59
N GLU A 138 -0.25 -7.45 17.70
CA GLU A 138 -1.19 -7.41 16.59
C GLU A 138 -1.32 -5.97 16.08
N GLU A 139 -1.39 -5.82 14.77
CA GLU A 139 -1.71 -4.56 14.10
C GLU A 139 -3.15 -4.12 14.40
N SER A 140 -3.37 -2.81 14.54
CA SER A 140 -4.71 -2.23 14.64
C SER A 140 -5.49 -2.42 13.34
N SER A 141 -6.76 -2.77 13.47
CA SER A 141 -7.71 -2.83 12.35
C SER A 141 -9.03 -2.19 12.74
N GLN A 142 -9.96 -2.09 11.80
CA GLN A 142 -11.32 -1.61 12.09
C GLN A 142 -12.04 -2.47 13.14
N GLU A 143 -11.75 -3.78 13.20
CA GLU A 143 -12.33 -4.68 14.19
C GLU A 143 -11.55 -4.68 15.52
N ASN A 144 -10.24 -4.41 15.45
CA ASN A 144 -9.33 -4.34 16.58
C ASN A 144 -8.66 -2.96 16.69
N PRO A 145 -9.44 -1.89 16.93
CA PRO A 145 -8.90 -0.54 16.92
C PRO A 145 -7.99 -0.30 18.14
N PRO A 146 -7.13 0.74 18.06
CA PRO A 146 -6.42 1.23 19.22
C PRO A 146 -7.41 1.90 20.19
N MET A 147 -7.18 1.68 21.47
CA MET A 147 -8.02 2.11 22.57
C MET A 147 -7.15 2.83 23.59
N ILE A 148 -7.50 4.08 23.91
CA ILE A 148 -6.84 4.86 24.95
C ILE A 148 -7.40 4.51 26.34
N LEU A 149 -6.50 4.24 27.26
CA LEU A 149 -6.78 3.99 28.67
C LEU A 149 -6.88 5.34 29.42
N ARG A 150 -7.53 5.36 30.60
CA ARG A 150 -7.59 6.56 31.47
C ARG A 150 -6.23 7.11 31.87
N CYS A 151 -5.20 6.26 31.90
CA CYS A 151 -3.84 6.66 32.19
C CYS A 151 -3.11 7.27 30.97
N GLY A 152 -3.74 7.33 29.80
CA GLY A 152 -3.17 7.86 28.56
C GLY A 152 -2.42 6.84 27.69
N HIS A 153 -2.13 5.64 28.19
CA HIS A 153 -1.53 4.58 27.37
C HIS A 153 -2.55 4.01 26.37
N ILE A 154 -2.05 3.50 25.25
CA ILE A 154 -2.87 2.95 24.17
C ILE A 154 -2.62 1.44 24.08
N LEU A 155 -3.70 0.65 24.00
CA LEU A 155 -3.68 -0.79 23.75
C LEU A 155 -4.69 -1.15 22.67
N SER A 156 -4.63 -2.35 22.08
CA SER A 156 -5.70 -2.79 21.18
C SER A 156 -6.95 -3.21 21.95
N LYS A 157 -8.11 -3.12 21.29
CA LYS A 157 -9.38 -3.65 21.81
C LYS A 157 -9.27 -5.11 22.25
N ASN A 158 -8.63 -5.96 21.45
CA ASN A 158 -8.39 -7.36 21.78
C ASN A 158 -7.57 -7.53 23.06
N ALA A 159 -6.53 -6.71 23.26
CA ALA A 159 -5.73 -6.74 24.49
C ALA A 159 -6.59 -6.39 25.71
N ILE A 160 -7.39 -5.32 25.62
CA ILE A 160 -8.27 -4.86 26.70
C ILE A 160 -9.33 -5.90 27.07
N LEU A 161 -9.87 -6.63 26.09
CA LEU A 161 -10.85 -7.69 26.34
C LEU A 161 -10.23 -8.94 27.00
N LYS A 162 -8.95 -9.23 26.73
CA LYS A 162 -8.25 -10.42 27.27
C LYS A 162 -7.59 -10.18 28.63
N LEU A 163 -7.19 -8.95 28.94
CA LEU A 163 -6.47 -8.59 30.18
C LEU A 163 -7.23 -8.86 31.49
N PRO A 164 -8.55 -8.63 31.61
CA PRO A 164 -9.28 -8.80 32.87
C PRO A 164 -9.38 -10.26 33.33
N LYS A 165 -9.19 -11.25 32.44
CA LYS A 165 -9.26 -12.70 32.75
C LYS A 165 -10.48 -13.10 33.62
N GLY A 166 -11.66 -12.55 33.32
CA GLY A 166 -12.90 -12.80 34.07
C GLY A 166 -13.16 -11.85 35.23
N ASN A 167 -12.28 -10.88 35.47
CA ASN A 167 -12.50 -9.78 36.41
C ASN A 167 -13.19 -8.58 35.71
N THR A 168 -13.77 -7.66 36.48
CA THR A 168 -14.41 -6.44 35.94
C THR A 168 -13.40 -5.31 35.66
N ARG A 169 -12.16 -5.45 36.15
CA ARG A 169 -11.08 -4.47 36.04
C ARG A 169 -9.78 -5.12 35.61
N PHE A 170 -8.91 -4.33 34.99
CA PHE A 170 -7.58 -4.74 34.58
C PHE A 170 -6.55 -3.65 34.84
N LYS A 171 -5.29 -4.06 35.00
CA LYS A 171 -4.14 -3.17 35.18
C LYS A 171 -3.52 -2.82 33.83
N CYS A 172 -3.09 -1.57 33.70
CA CYS A 172 -2.26 -1.17 32.56
C CYS A 172 -0.92 -1.92 32.60
N PRO A 173 -0.42 -2.46 31.47
CA PRO A 173 0.90 -3.10 31.41
C PRO A 173 2.07 -2.14 31.67
N TYR A 174 1.85 -0.84 31.44
CA TYR A 174 2.88 0.19 31.51
C TYR A 174 2.92 0.98 32.81
N CYS A 175 1.85 0.94 33.60
CA CYS A 175 1.73 1.74 34.81
C CYS A 175 0.82 1.07 35.83
N PRO A 176 0.86 1.46 37.12
CA PRO A 176 0.07 0.79 38.16
C PRO A 176 -1.44 1.11 38.12
N SER A 177 -1.91 1.86 37.13
CA SER A 177 -3.31 2.26 37.00
C SER A 177 -4.22 1.07 36.70
N GLU A 178 -5.37 1.00 37.37
CA GLU A 178 -6.38 -0.05 37.21
C GLU A 178 -7.75 0.54 36.86
N GLN A 179 -8.37 0.02 35.80
CA GLN A 179 -9.64 0.51 35.28
C GLN A 179 -10.54 -0.63 34.77
N PRO A 180 -11.86 -0.44 34.72
CA PRO A 180 -12.77 -1.30 33.99
C PRO A 180 -12.77 -0.97 32.49
N ILE A 181 -13.28 -1.88 31.66
CA ILE A 181 -13.19 -1.81 30.19
C ILE A 181 -13.97 -0.61 29.64
N GLU A 182 -15.11 -0.26 30.24
CA GLU A 182 -16.02 0.80 29.77
C GLU A 182 -15.40 2.20 29.83
N GLN A 183 -14.25 2.32 30.48
CA GLN A 183 -13.50 3.55 30.64
C GLN A 183 -12.44 3.77 29.57
N CYS A 184 -12.27 2.81 28.67
CA CYS A 184 -11.38 2.90 27.53
C CYS A 184 -12.14 3.49 26.33
N ALA A 185 -11.51 4.39 25.59
CA ALA A 185 -12.12 5.02 24.42
C ALA A 185 -11.35 4.63 23.14
N GLU A 186 -12.06 4.42 22.04
CA GLU A 186 -11.46 4.20 20.73
C GLU A 186 -10.78 5.48 20.23
N ILE A 187 -9.64 5.34 19.56
CA ILE A 187 -8.95 6.45 18.89
C ILE A 187 -8.79 6.13 17.40
N ASN A 188 -9.02 7.14 16.56
CA ASN A 188 -8.75 7.08 15.13
C ASN A 188 -7.33 7.60 14.87
N ILE A 189 -6.51 6.81 14.18
CA ILE A 189 -5.11 7.12 13.83
C ILE A 189 -5.00 7.22 12.30
#